data_AF-A0A7X9IH38-F1
#
_entry.id   AF-A0A7X9IH38-F1
#
_cell.length_a   1.000
_cell.length_b   1.000
_cell.length_c   1.000
_cell.angle_alpha   90.00
_cell.angle_beta   90.00
_cell.angle_gamma   90.00
#
_symmetry.space_group_name_H-M   'P 1'
#
loop_
_entity.id
_entity.type
_entity.pdbx_description
1 polymer ?
#
loop_
_entity_poly.entity_id
_entity_poly.type
_entity_poly.pdbx_seq_one_letter_code
_entity_poly.pdbx_strand_id
1 'polypeptide(L)'
;MNQDMRSRIGFIQGRLSPLVDGRIQAFPWDDWRAEYPLAASLGLGLMEWTLDADRLDENPIMTPAGRREIAALSRRHDLALPSLTGDFAM
;
A
#
# COMPACT_ATOMS: atom_id res chain seq x y z
N MET A 1 4.34 18.87 8.47
CA MET A 1 3.70 19.00 7.15
C MET A 1 2.28 19.51 7.35
N ASN A 2 1.84 20.55 6.62
CA ASN A 2 0.46 21.05 6.72
C ASN A 2 -0.53 19.95 6.32
N GLN A 3 -1.71 19.88 6.95
CA GLN A 3 -2.68 18.79 6.73
C GLN A 3 -3.11 18.68 5.27
N ASP A 4 -3.21 19.84 4.61
CA ASP A 4 -3.50 20.01 3.19
C ASP A 4 -2.44 19.38 2.26
N MET A 5 -1.20 19.22 2.73
CA MET A 5 -0.13 18.61 1.94
C MET A 5 -0.13 17.07 2.08
N ARG A 6 -0.54 16.55 3.24
CA ARG A 6 -0.61 15.11 3.50
C ARG A 6 -1.61 14.41 2.57
N SER A 7 -2.72 15.08 2.28
CA SER A 7 -3.75 14.60 1.35
C SER A 7 -3.39 14.75 -0.13
N ARG A 8 -2.22 15.33 -0.46
CA ARG A 8 -1.77 15.57 -1.84
C ARG A 8 -0.54 14.76 -2.25
N ILE A 9 0.18 14.18 -1.29
CA ILE A 9 1.40 13.44 -1.54
C ILE A 9 1.21 11.99 -1.08
N GLY A 10 1.51 11.07 -2.00
CA GLY A 10 1.48 9.65 -1.75
C GLY A 10 2.69 8.92 -2.29
N PHE A 11 2.65 7.61 -2.14
CA PHE A 11 3.65 6.69 -2.64
C PHE A 11 2.99 5.45 -3.23
N ILE A 12 3.74 4.71 -4.03
CA ILE A 12 3.33 3.40 -4.54
C ILE A 12 3.78 2.36 -3.52
N GLN A 13 2.88 1.45 -3.14
CA GLN A 13 3.16 0.37 -2.21
C GLN A 13 4.36 -0.47 -2.66
N GLY A 14 5.23 -0.82 -1.70
CA GLY A 14 6.51 -1.48 -1.92
C GLY A 14 7.71 -0.52 -1.95
N ARG A 15 7.49 0.81 -1.89
CA ARG A 15 8.57 1.81 -1.84
C ARG A 15 9.00 2.19 -0.43
N LEU A 16 8.29 1.70 0.58
CA LEU A 16 8.66 1.81 1.99
C LEU A 16 9.03 0.44 2.58
N SER A 17 9.09 -0.60 1.75
CA SER A 17 9.47 -1.97 2.09
C SER A 17 10.76 -2.38 1.37
N PRO A 18 11.44 -3.46 1.82
CA PRO A 18 12.48 -4.11 1.04
C PRO A 18 11.98 -4.55 -0.34
N LEU A 19 12.90 -4.63 -1.31
CA LEU A 19 12.58 -5.15 -2.64
C LEU A 19 12.23 -6.64 -2.56
N VAL A 20 11.16 -7.03 -3.23
CA VAL A 20 10.77 -8.44 -3.40
C VAL A 20 11.48 -8.99 -4.64
N ASP A 21 12.37 -9.97 -4.46
CA ASP A 21 13.13 -10.62 -5.54
C ASP A 21 13.86 -9.67 -6.51
N GLY A 22 14.25 -8.48 -6.03
CA GLY A 22 14.88 -7.45 -6.87
C GLY A 22 13.95 -6.81 -7.91
N ARG A 23 12.64 -7.06 -7.84
CA ARG A 23 11.64 -6.45 -8.72
C ARG A 23 11.40 -4.99 -8.36
N ILE A 24 11.26 -4.14 -9.37
CA ILE A 24 10.91 -2.71 -9.19
C ILE A 24 9.47 -2.56 -8.69
N GLN A 25 8.57 -3.42 -9.17
CA GLN A 25 7.16 -3.43 -8.81
C GLN A 25 6.77 -4.86 -8.41
N ALA A 26 6.34 -5.01 -7.17
CA ALA A 26 5.86 -6.27 -6.60
C ALA A 26 5.08 -5.96 -5.32
N PHE A 27 4.10 -6.79 -5.00
CA PHE A 27 3.38 -6.68 -3.73
C PHE A 27 4.28 -7.13 -2.56
N PRO A 28 4.51 -6.29 -1.53
CA PRO A 28 5.41 -6.61 -0.43
C PRO A 28 4.71 -7.51 0.61
N TRP A 29 4.59 -8.80 0.31
CA TRP A 29 3.85 -9.77 1.13
C TRP A 29 4.19 -9.74 2.63
N ASP A 30 5.47 -9.64 2.96
CA ASP A 30 5.95 -9.70 4.34
C ASP A 30 5.81 -8.36 5.08
N ASP A 31 5.83 -7.23 4.35
CA ASP A 31 6.01 -5.89 4.93
C ASP A 31 4.89 -4.88 4.60
N TRP A 32 3.89 -5.23 3.79
CA TRP A 32 2.85 -4.28 3.36
C TRP A 32 2.11 -3.59 4.53
N ARG A 33 2.00 -4.27 5.68
CA ARG A 33 1.39 -3.71 6.90
C ARG A 33 2.29 -2.67 7.56
N ALA A 34 3.61 -2.85 7.49
CA ALA A 34 4.60 -1.97 8.08
C ALA A 34 4.69 -0.63 7.35
N GLU A 35 4.28 -0.57 6.08
CA GLU A 35 4.23 0.68 5.31
C GLU A 35 3.22 1.69 5.90
N TYR A 36 2.16 1.26 6.58
CA TYR A 36 1.17 2.17 7.18
C TYR A 36 1.75 3.07 8.29
N PRO A 37 2.34 2.53 9.38
CA PRO A 37 2.97 3.37 10.40
C PRO A 37 4.16 4.17 9.84
N LEU A 38 4.90 3.62 8.87
CA LEU A 38 6.02 4.32 8.26
C LEU A 38 5.56 5.52 7.44
N ALA A 39 4.55 5.36 6.57
CA ALA A 39 3.92 6.45 5.83
C ALA A 39 3.41 7.57 6.74
N ALA A 40 2.73 7.20 7.84
CA ALA A 40 2.25 8.17 8.84
C ALA A 40 3.40 8.98 9.45
N SER A 41 4.52 8.33 9.78
CA SER A 41 5.71 8.98 10.35
C SER A 41 6.37 9.95 9.37
N LEU A 42 6.34 9.64 8.07
CA LEU A 42 6.82 10.49 6.97
C LEU A 42 5.81 11.57 6.57
N GLY A 43 4.58 11.50 7.08
CA GLY A 43 3.49 12.41 6.76
C GLY A 43 2.85 12.17 5.39
N LEU A 44 3.05 11.01 4.78
CA LEU A 44 2.40 10.63 3.52
C LEU A 44 0.97 10.16 3.82
N GLY A 45 -0.03 10.77 3.18
CA GLY A 45 -1.46 10.48 3.44
C GLY A 45 -2.15 9.67 2.35
N LEU A 46 -1.47 9.40 1.24
CA LEU A 46 -1.99 8.58 0.14
C LEU A 46 -1.06 7.40 -0.14
N MET A 47 -1.65 6.25 -0.46
CA MET A 47 -0.93 5.06 -0.94
C MET A 47 -1.64 4.50 -2.16
N GLU A 48 -0.91 4.32 -3.25
CA GLU A 48 -1.37 3.52 -4.39
C GLU A 48 -1.01 2.05 -4.13
N TRP A 49 -2.01 1.18 -4.19
CA TRP A 49 -1.85 -0.23 -3.83
C TRP A 49 -1.35 -1.06 -5.01
N THR A 50 -0.38 -1.96 -4.77
CA THR A 50 0.27 -2.74 -5.83
C THR A 50 -0.42 -4.09 -5.99
N LEU A 51 -0.81 -4.43 -7.22
CA LEU A 51 -1.25 -5.77 -7.62
C LEU A 51 -0.30 -6.29 -8.69
N ASP A 52 0.35 -7.42 -8.44
CA ASP A 52 1.10 -8.16 -9.45
C ASP A 52 0.40 -9.50 -9.75
N ALA A 53 0.95 -10.28 -10.68
CA ALA A 53 0.39 -11.59 -11.03
C ALA A 53 0.64 -12.67 -9.95
N ASP A 54 1.53 -12.43 -9.00
CA ASP A 54 1.93 -13.42 -8.01
C ASP A 54 0.86 -13.53 -6.91
N ARG A 55 0.25 -14.72 -6.79
CA ARG A 55 -0.78 -15.01 -5.77
C ARG A 55 -1.88 -13.94 -5.72
N LEU A 56 -2.32 -13.47 -6.89
CA LEU A 56 -3.26 -12.35 -7.03
C LEU A 56 -4.55 -12.56 -6.22
N ASP A 57 -5.12 -13.77 -6.26
CA ASP A 57 -6.32 -14.15 -5.53
C ASP A 57 -6.15 -14.14 -4.00
N GLU A 58 -4.93 -14.32 -3.52
CA GLU A 58 -4.57 -14.23 -2.11
C GLU A 58 -4.29 -12.79 -1.65
N ASN A 59 -4.16 -11.82 -2.56
CA ASN A 59 -3.82 -10.45 -2.21
C ASN A 59 -4.85 -9.90 -1.19
N PRO A 60 -4.43 -9.20 -0.13
CA PRO A 60 -5.34 -8.72 0.91
C PRO A 60 -6.53 -7.91 0.39
N ILE A 61 -6.38 -7.17 -0.72
CA ILE A 61 -7.49 -6.42 -1.31
C ILE A 61 -8.52 -7.31 -2.01
N MET A 62 -8.17 -8.55 -2.35
CA MET A 62 -9.05 -9.51 -3.01
C MET A 62 -9.93 -10.27 -2.01
N THR A 63 -9.56 -10.29 -0.72
CA THR A 63 -10.30 -11.04 0.30
C THR A 63 -11.16 -10.15 1.20
N PRO A 64 -12.35 -10.61 1.67
CA PRO A 64 -13.15 -9.84 2.63
C PRO A 64 -12.43 -9.57 3.95
N ALA A 65 -11.59 -10.51 4.41
CA ALA A 65 -10.81 -10.35 5.63
C ALA A 65 -9.71 -9.29 5.47
N GLY A 66 -8.95 -9.35 4.38
CA GLY A 66 -7.91 -8.37 4.08
C GLY A 66 -8.48 -6.96 3.87
N ARG A 67 -9.63 -6.80 3.20
CA ARG A 67 -10.32 -5.49 3.09
C ARG A 67 -10.69 -4.90 4.45
N ARG A 68 -11.12 -5.72 5.41
CA ARG A 68 -11.41 -5.25 6.78
C ARG A 68 -10.15 -4.79 7.49
N GLU A 69 -9.04 -5.52 7.32
CA GLU A 69 -7.74 -5.17 7.87
C GLU A 69 -7.20 -3.87 7.26
N ILE A 70 -7.22 -3.75 5.92
CA ILE A 70 -6.85 -2.54 5.18
C ILE A 70 -7.64 -1.34 5.71
N ALA A 71 -8.98 -1.45 5.80
CA ALA A 71 -9.80 -0.36 6.30
C ALA A 71 -9.49 0.03 7.76
N ALA A 72 -9.12 -0.94 8.60
CA ALA A 72 -8.71 -0.67 9.98
C ALA A 72 -7.36 0.05 10.05
N LEU A 73 -6.37 -0.39 9.26
CA LEU A 73 -5.05 0.23 9.18
C LEU A 73 -5.13 1.64 8.59
N SER A 74 -5.87 1.84 7.49
CA SER A 74 -6.11 3.15 6.88
C SER A 74 -6.68 4.15 7.87
N ARG A 75 -7.71 3.78 8.64
CA ARG A 75 -8.29 4.65 9.68
C ARG A 75 -7.30 4.94 10.80
N ARG A 76 -6.51 3.95 11.23
CA ARG A 76 -5.56 4.10 12.33
C ARG A 76 -4.40 5.05 11.98
N HIS A 77 -3.98 5.05 10.71
CA HIS A 77 -2.79 5.77 10.25
C HIS A 77 -3.08 7.00 9.39
N ASP A 78 -4.36 7.38 9.23
CA ASP A 78 -4.80 8.50 8.39
C ASP A 78 -4.25 8.40 6.95
N LEU A 79 -4.36 7.18 6.38
CA LEU A 79 -3.82 6.83 5.07
C LEU A 79 -4.95 6.39 4.13
N ALA A 80 -5.16 7.12 3.04
CA ALA A 80 -6.15 6.80 2.02
C ALA A 80 -5.54 5.99 0.87
N LEU A 81 -6.32 5.07 0.30
CA LEU A 81 -5.96 4.25 -0.86
C LEU A 81 -6.85 4.61 -2.05
N PRO A 82 -6.56 5.70 -2.79
CA PRO A 82 -7.42 6.18 -3.87
C PRO A 82 -7.24 5.41 -5.18
N SER A 83 -6.16 4.64 -5.33
CA SER A 83 -5.80 3.99 -6.59
C SER A 83 -5.09 2.64 -6.38
N LEU A 84 -5.02 1.89 -7.48
CA LEU A 84 -4.38 0.59 -7.60
C LEU A 84 -3.43 0.63 -8.81
N THR A 85 -2.19 0.20 -8.65
CA THR A 85 -1.30 -0.13 -9.78
C THR A 85 -1.45 -1.62 -10.10
N GLY A 86 -1.67 -1.96 -11.36
CA GLY A 86 -1.66 -3.33 -11.84
C GLY A 86 -0.40 -3.64 -12.66
N ASP A 87 0.50 -4.45 -12.11
CA ASP A 87 1.65 -5.05 -12.79
C ASP A 87 1.37 -6.53 -13.12
N PHE A 88 0.25 -6.76 -13.80
CA PHE A 88 -0.21 -8.08 -14.23
C PHE A 88 -0.61 -8.11 -15.72
N ALA A 89 -0.60 -6.95 -16.38
CA ALA A 89 -0.88 -6.85 -17.80
C ALA A 89 0.42 -6.99 -18.59
N MET A 90 0.53 -8.10 -19.32
CA MET A 90 1.55 -8.33 -20.35
C MET A 90 1.20 -7.56 -21.62
#